data_AF-A0A927A5V1-F1
#
_entry.id   AF-A0A927A5V1-F1
#
_cell.length_a   1.000
_cell.length_b   1.000
_cell.length_c   1.000
_cell.angle_alpha   90.00
_cell.angle_beta   90.00
_cell.angle_gamma   90.00
#
_symmetry.space_group_name_H-M   'P 1'
#
loop_
_entity.id
_entity.type
_entity.pdbx_description
1 polymer ?
#
loop_
_entity_poly.entity_id
_entity_poly.type
_entity_poly.pdbx_seq_one_letter_code
_entity_poly.pdbx_strand_id
1 'polypeptide(L)'
;MIKRFIVLLLVLILSLSVASPALAKVCRNYEGQEICILSIKRSAKKYWEYRAAVSVDEVKIPVEVYNCRGRFKVKKDGSITQFTQNSPGEMICSFFKK
;
A
#
# COMPACT_ATOMS: atom_id res chain seq x y z
N MET A 1 -4.71 -47.19 -19.54
CA MET A 1 -4.35 -46.72 -18.19
C MET A 1 -3.64 -45.36 -18.23
N ILE A 2 -2.55 -45.20 -19.01
CA ILE A 2 -1.74 -43.97 -19.15
C ILE A 2 -2.52 -42.69 -19.53
N LYS A 3 -3.49 -42.75 -20.46
CA LYS A 3 -4.29 -41.56 -20.84
C LYS A 3 -5.06 -40.94 -19.68
N ARG A 4 -5.53 -41.75 -18.70
CA ARG A 4 -6.25 -41.24 -17.52
C ARG A 4 -5.31 -40.48 -16.58
N PHE A 5 -4.08 -40.97 -16.43
CA PHE A 5 -3.04 -40.28 -15.66
C PHE A 5 -2.65 -38.96 -16.30
N ILE A 6 -2.51 -38.91 -17.63
CA ILE A 6 -2.21 -37.66 -18.36
C ILE A 6 -3.32 -36.62 -18.14
N VAL A 7 -4.60 -37.02 -18.23
CA VAL A 7 -5.73 -36.11 -17.98
C VAL A 7 -5.73 -35.61 -16.54
N LEU A 8 -5.49 -36.50 -15.57
CA LEU A 8 -5.37 -36.12 -14.15
C LEU A 8 -4.22 -35.13 -13.91
N LEU A 9 -3.08 -35.36 -14.53
CA LEU A 9 -1.91 -34.48 -14.45
C LEU A 9 -2.20 -33.12 -15.08
N LEU A 10 -2.88 -33.10 -16.23
CA LEU A 10 -3.26 -31.88 -16.92
C LEU A 10 -4.24 -31.04 -16.09
N VAL A 11 -5.25 -31.68 -15.49
CA VAL A 11 -6.22 -31.04 -14.60
C VAL A 11 -5.53 -30.48 -13.36
N LEU A 12 -4.58 -31.24 -12.78
CA LEU A 12 -3.81 -30.79 -11.63
C LEU A 12 -2.97 -29.54 -11.95
N ILE A 13 -2.26 -29.53 -13.09
CA ILE A 13 -1.49 -28.37 -13.55
C ILE A 13 -2.41 -27.16 -13.79
N LEU A 14 -3.57 -27.38 -14.42
CA LEU A 14 -4.53 -26.31 -14.68
C LEU A 14 -5.11 -25.73 -13.38
N SER A 15 -5.32 -26.56 -12.35
CA SER A 15 -5.81 -26.10 -11.05
C SER A 15 -4.79 -25.23 -10.29
N LEU A 16 -3.49 -25.45 -10.52
CA LEU A 16 -2.41 -24.65 -9.94
C LEU A 16 -2.18 -23.32 -10.69
N SER A 17 -2.82 -23.12 -11.84
CA SER A 17 -2.67 -21.92 -12.69
C SER A 17 -3.37 -20.69 -12.10
N VAL A 18 -4.28 -20.88 -11.15
CA VAL A 18 -5.12 -19.82 -10.59
C VAL A 18 -4.50 -19.31 -9.30
N ALA A 19 -3.48 -18.48 -9.41
CA ALA A 19 -2.93 -17.73 -8.28
C ALA A 19 -3.64 -16.37 -8.17
N SER A 20 -4.21 -16.07 -7.00
CA SER A 20 -4.72 -14.72 -6.72
C SER A 20 -3.56 -13.76 -6.45
N PRO A 21 -3.62 -12.50 -6.93
CA PRO A 21 -2.61 -11.51 -6.57
C PRO A 21 -2.64 -11.30 -5.05
N ALA A 22 -1.52 -11.63 -4.38
CA ALA A 22 -1.34 -11.29 -2.99
C ALA A 22 -1.17 -9.76 -2.88
N LEU A 23 -2.16 -9.09 -2.27
CA LEU A 23 -2.00 -7.69 -1.87
C LEU A 23 -1.09 -7.65 -0.65
N ALA A 24 0.22 -7.59 -0.87
CA ALA A 24 1.17 -7.35 0.20
C ALA A 24 0.96 -5.94 0.75
N LYS A 25 0.68 -5.83 2.05
CA LYS A 25 0.78 -4.55 2.75
C LYS A 25 2.25 -4.14 2.74
N VAL A 26 2.54 -2.92 2.34
CA VAL A 26 3.90 -2.38 2.45
C VAL A 26 4.01 -1.72 3.81
N CYS A 27 4.80 -2.33 4.69
CA CYS A 27 5.01 -1.90 6.07
C CYS A 27 6.45 -1.45 6.29
N ARG A 28 6.65 -0.47 7.17
CA ARG A 28 7.96 -0.08 7.70
C ARG A 28 7.83 0.10 9.19
N ASN A 29 8.81 -0.41 9.92
CA ASN A 29 8.95 -0.18 11.35
C ASN A 29 9.92 0.99 11.57
N TYR A 30 9.50 1.96 12.39
CA TYR A 30 10.30 3.08 12.81
C TYR A 30 10.31 3.13 14.34
N GLU A 31 11.44 2.76 14.95
CA GLU A 31 11.65 2.83 16.41
C GLU A 31 10.55 2.12 17.22
N GLY A 32 10.05 0.98 16.73
CA GLY A 32 8.98 0.22 17.38
C GLY A 32 7.57 0.56 16.92
N GLN A 33 7.38 1.66 16.19
CA GLN A 33 6.10 2.01 15.57
C GLN A 33 6.00 1.41 14.16
N GLU A 34 4.99 0.58 13.91
CA GLU A 34 4.75 0.01 12.58
C GLU A 34 3.79 0.88 11.77
N ILE A 35 4.22 1.28 10.57
CA ILE A 35 3.38 2.01 9.62
C ILE A 35 3.19 1.14 8.38
N CYS A 36 1.93 0.85 8.02
CA CYS A 36 1.60 0.13 6.81
C CYS A 36 0.73 0.97 5.87
N ILE A 37 1.02 0.89 4.56
CA ILE A 37 0.17 1.47 3.52
C ILE A 37 -0.95 0.49 3.20
N LEU A 38 -2.19 0.90 3.45
CA LEU A 38 -3.40 0.13 3.13
C LEU A 38 -3.89 0.42 1.71
N SER A 39 -3.75 1.68 1.29
CA SER A 39 -4.02 2.11 -0.09
C SER A 39 -3.23 3.37 -0.38
N ILE A 40 -2.78 3.54 -1.63
CA ILE A 40 -2.07 4.74 -2.09
C ILE A 40 -2.44 5.01 -3.54
N LYS A 41 -2.83 6.24 -3.83
CA LYS A 41 -3.12 6.71 -5.19
C LYS A 41 -2.49 8.08 -5.41
N ARG A 42 -1.62 8.19 -6.41
CA ARG A 42 -1.05 9.48 -6.83
C ARG A 42 -2.08 10.28 -7.62
N SER A 43 -2.12 11.59 -7.40
CA SER A 43 -2.93 12.51 -8.20
C SER A 43 -2.41 12.58 -9.65
N ALA A 44 -3.32 12.57 -10.61
CA ALA A 44 -2.98 12.75 -12.03
C ALA A 44 -2.68 14.21 -12.39
N LYS A 45 -3.27 15.17 -11.67
CA LYS A 45 -3.09 16.62 -11.90
C LYS A 45 -1.87 17.19 -11.18
N LYS A 46 -1.55 16.65 -10.00
CA LYS A 46 -0.46 17.11 -9.14
C LYS A 46 0.37 15.93 -8.70
N TYR A 47 1.47 15.64 -9.41
CA TYR A 47 2.27 14.42 -9.19
C TYR A 47 2.90 14.32 -7.78
N TRP A 48 2.96 15.44 -7.03
CA TRP A 48 3.43 15.48 -5.65
C TRP A 48 2.33 15.21 -4.61
N GLU A 49 1.07 15.07 -5.02
CA GLU A 49 -0.05 14.77 -4.12
C GLU A 49 -0.42 13.29 -4.18
N TYR A 50 -0.62 12.71 -3.00
CA TYR A 50 -1.05 11.33 -2.82
C TYR A 50 -2.31 11.30 -1.95
N ARG A 51 -3.24 10.42 -2.29
CA ARG A 51 -4.36 10.04 -1.43
C ARG A 51 -4.07 8.65 -0.90
N ALA A 52 -3.98 8.50 0.41
CA ALA A 52 -3.59 7.23 1.00
C ALA A 52 -4.33 6.97 2.31
N ALA A 53 -4.62 5.71 2.55
CA ALA A 53 -5.00 5.21 3.87
C ALA A 53 -3.84 4.37 4.41
N VAL A 54 -3.55 4.51 5.70
CA VAL A 54 -2.45 3.84 6.38
C VAL A 54 -2.95 3.20 7.67
N SER A 55 -2.18 2.28 8.22
CA SER A 55 -2.31 1.90 9.63
C SER A 55 -1.03 2.28 10.38
N VAL A 56 -1.19 2.73 11.62
CA VAL A 56 -0.09 2.95 12.56
C VAL A 56 -0.38 2.06 13.76
N ASP A 57 0.51 1.11 14.07
CA ASP A 57 0.32 0.09 15.12
C ASP A 57 -1.07 -0.55 15.03
N GLU A 58 -1.40 -1.05 13.83
CA GLU A 58 -2.70 -1.64 13.45
C GLU A 58 -3.92 -0.70 13.48
N VAL A 59 -3.80 0.51 14.03
CA VAL A 59 -4.87 1.51 14.04
C VAL A 59 -4.99 2.14 12.66
N LYS A 60 -6.15 1.94 12.02
CA LYS A 60 -6.42 2.44 10.66
C LYS A 60 -6.68 3.94 10.67
N ILE A 61 -5.91 4.66 9.88
CA ILE A 61 -6.13 6.06 9.54
C ILE A 61 -6.85 6.10 8.19
N PRO A 62 -8.00 6.80 8.08
CA PRO A 62 -8.76 6.88 6.84
C PRO A 62 -7.97 7.61 5.75
N VAL A 63 -8.53 7.67 4.54
CA VAL A 63 -7.86 8.33 3.41
C VAL A 63 -7.63 9.81 3.70
N GLU A 64 -6.36 10.22 3.71
CA GLU A 64 -5.90 11.60 3.82
C GLU A 64 -5.16 12.04 2.55
N VAL A 65 -5.00 13.36 2.37
CA VAL A 65 -4.22 13.92 1.25
C VAL A 65 -2.84 14.29 1.74
N TYR A 66 -1.80 13.71 1.15
CA TYR A 66 -0.40 13.95 1.47
C TYR A 66 0.25 14.77 0.37
N ASN A 67 0.80 15.94 0.70
CA ASN A 67 1.52 16.80 -0.21
C ASN A 67 3.02 16.64 0.00
N CYS A 68 3.69 15.92 -0.90
CA CYS A 68 5.11 15.63 -0.80
C CYS A 68 6.02 16.82 -1.13
N ARG A 69 5.51 17.84 -1.81
CA ARG A 69 6.26 19.06 -2.11
C ARG A 69 6.27 20.00 -0.91
N GLY A 70 5.12 20.19 -0.29
CA GLY A 70 4.94 21.03 0.90
C GLY A 70 5.20 20.32 2.23
N ARG A 71 5.38 18.99 2.21
CA ARG A 71 5.62 18.14 3.39
C ARG A 71 4.55 18.28 4.49
N PHE A 72 3.29 18.25 4.08
CA PHE A 72 2.14 18.27 4.99
C PHE A 72 1.04 17.31 4.53
N LYS A 73 0.13 16.96 5.43
CA LYS A 73 -1.11 16.25 5.11
C LYS A 73 -2.33 17.09 5.45
N VAL A 74 -3.41 16.84 4.72
CA VAL A 74 -4.76 17.35 4.99
C VAL A 74 -5.60 16.17 5.48
N LYS A 75 -6.08 16.27 6.71
CA LYS A 75 -6.94 15.26 7.33
C LYS A 75 -8.36 15.33 6.76
N LYS A 76 -9.20 14.35 7.12
CA LYS A 76 -10.59 14.28 6.67
C LYS A 76 -11.43 15.50 7.05
N ASP A 77 -11.13 16.14 8.18
CA ASP A 77 -11.79 17.35 8.68
C ASP A 77 -11.26 18.65 8.02
N GLY A 78 -10.31 18.55 7.09
CA GLY A 78 -9.68 19.69 6.44
C GLY A 78 -8.51 20.29 7.23
N SER A 79 -8.23 19.82 8.44
CA SER A 79 -7.08 20.28 9.22
C SER A 79 -5.76 19.89 8.55
N ILE A 80 -4.77 20.78 8.65
CA ILE A 80 -3.43 20.59 8.07
C ILE A 80 -2.47 20.21 9.18
N THR A 81 -1.62 19.21 8.92
CA THR A 81 -0.55 18.81 9.84
C THR A 81 0.75 18.61 9.06
N GLN A 82 1.83 19.20 9.56
CA GLN A 82 3.16 19.05 8.95
C GLN A 82 3.69 17.64 9.17
N PHE A 83 4.53 17.17 8.25
CA PHE A 83 5.22 15.90 8.42
C PHE A 83 6.26 16.02 9.52
N THR A 84 6.28 15.01 10.39
CA THR A 84 7.39 14.76 11.32
C THR A 84 8.30 13.70 10.72
N GLN A 85 9.49 13.57 11.31
CA GLN A 85 10.39 12.46 11.02
C GLN A 85 9.67 11.13 11.25
N ASN A 86 9.92 10.14 10.37
CA ASN A 86 9.32 8.81 10.43
C ASN A 86 7.78 8.80 10.35
N SER A 87 7.17 9.89 9.88
CA SER A 87 5.72 9.96 9.75
C SER A 87 5.21 9.17 8.55
N PRO A 88 3.90 8.81 8.53
CA PRO A 88 3.29 8.21 7.35
C PRO A 88 3.48 9.04 6.07
N GLY A 89 3.54 10.37 6.20
CA GLY A 89 3.78 11.27 5.09
C GLY A 89 5.16 11.09 4.46
N GLU A 90 6.22 10.92 5.27
CA GLU A 90 7.56 10.63 4.76
C GLU A 90 7.62 9.28 4.04
N MET A 91 7.01 8.26 4.65
CA MET A 91 6.94 6.92 4.05
C MET A 91 6.23 6.96 2.69
N ILE A 92 5.04 7.57 2.61
CA ILE A 92 4.27 7.73 1.37
C ILE A 92 5.08 8.47 0.30
N CYS A 93 5.75 9.56 0.66
CA CYS A 93 6.49 10.39 -0.28
C CYS A 93 7.79 9.77 -0.78
N SER A 94 8.28 8.73 -0.10
CA SER A 94 9.40 7.90 -0.54
C SER A 94 8.96 6.63 -1.26
N PHE A 95 7.66 6.29 -1.27
CA PHE A 95 7.17 4.99 -1.74
C PHE A 95 7.54 4.67 -3.20
N PHE A 96 7.46 5.67 -4.09
CA PHE A 96 7.82 5.51 -5.51
C PHE A 96 9.21 6.06 -5.85
N LYS A 97 9.97 6.53 -4.84
CA LYS A 97 11.37 6.91 -5.05
C LYS A 97 12.18 5.62 -4.94
N LYS A 98 12.62 5.13 -6.09
CA LYS A 98 13.46 3.94 -6.21
C LYS A 98 14.92 4.34 -6.08
#